data_AF-A0A951DTC1-F1
#
_entry.id   AF-A0A951DTC1-F1
#
_cell.length_a   1.000
_cell.length_b   1.000
_cell.length_c   1.000
_cell.angle_alpha   90.00
_cell.angle_beta   90.00
_cell.angle_gamma   90.00
#
_symmetry.space_group_name_H-M   'P 1'
#
loop_
_entity.id
_entity.type
_entity.pdbx_description
1 polymer ?
#
loop_
_entity_poly.entity_id
_entity_poly.type
_entity_poly.pdbx_seq_one_letter_code
_entity_poly.pdbx_strand_id
1 'polypeptide(L)'
;DGKSDILWRNTSGTLIDWTMNGSQITNVQPVTSGGNAVSLDLSWQIAQIGDFDGNGTSSILWRSTSGAMEDWSMNGAQIAAASQVTFQGHPATPPSSWTTLAKPTDV
;
A
#
# COMPACT_ATOMS: atom_id res chain seq x y z
N ASP A 1 1.17 14.89 -7.95
CA ASP A 1 1.95 16.11 -8.31
C ASP A 1 3.44 15.97 -7.92
N GLY A 2 3.97 14.74 -7.87
CA GLY A 2 5.32 14.47 -7.38
C GLY A 2 5.47 14.59 -5.85
N LYS A 3 4.41 14.93 -5.11
CA LYS A 3 4.42 14.94 -3.64
C LYS A 3 3.84 13.64 -3.10
N SER A 4 4.36 13.23 -1.95
CA SER A 4 3.85 12.09 -1.21
C SER A 4 2.69 12.51 -0.30
N ASP A 5 1.66 11.68 -0.29
CA ASP A 5 0.51 11.82 0.61
C ASP A 5 0.72 10.99 1.89
N ILE A 6 -0.21 11.09 2.85
CA ILE A 6 -0.16 10.31 4.10
C ILE A 6 -1.34 9.35 4.19
N LEU A 7 -1.04 8.07 4.28
CA LEU A 7 -2.02 7.03 4.56
C LEU A 7 -2.20 6.84 6.07
N TRP A 8 -3.44 6.94 6.53
CA TRP A 8 -3.82 6.66 7.91
C TRP A 8 -4.72 5.43 8.00
N ARG A 9 -4.58 4.71 9.10
CA ARG A 9 -5.46 3.61 9.47
C ARG A 9 -5.95 3.76 10.90
N ASN A 10 -7.24 3.59 11.13
CA ASN A 10 -7.79 3.54 12.49
C ASN A 10 -7.86 2.09 13.04
N THR A 11 -8.29 1.93 14.28
CA THR A 11 -8.40 0.63 14.94
C THR A 11 -9.50 -0.28 14.39
N SER A 12 -10.47 0.26 13.64
CA SER A 12 -11.47 -0.54 12.91
C SER A 12 -11.00 -0.99 11.53
N GLY A 13 -9.78 -0.63 11.13
CA GLY A 13 -9.21 -0.98 9.83
C GLY A 13 -9.53 0.00 8.70
N THR A 14 -10.33 1.04 8.97
CA THR A 14 -10.66 2.07 7.99
C THR A 14 -9.40 2.80 7.57
N LEU A 15 -9.25 2.98 6.26
CA LEU A 15 -8.13 3.69 5.65
C LEU A 15 -8.58 5.06 5.12
N ILE A 16 -7.81 6.10 5.42
CA ILE A 16 -7.99 7.44 4.84
C ILE A 16 -6.66 7.95 4.30
N ASP A 17 -6.75 8.75 3.26
CA ASP A 17 -5.65 9.48 2.65
C ASP A 17 -5.72 10.96 3.06
N TRP A 18 -4.58 11.52 3.42
CA TRP A 18 -4.37 12.96 3.50
C TRP A 18 -3.53 13.37 2.30
N THR A 19 -4.16 14.07 1.37
CA THR A 19 -3.44 14.65 0.24
C THR A 19 -2.63 15.83 0.74
N MET A 20 -1.31 15.80 0.52
CA MET A 20 -0.38 16.76 1.12
C MET A 20 0.16 17.78 0.11
N ASN A 21 0.35 19.00 0.57
CA ASN A 21 1.11 20.04 -0.12
C ASN A 21 2.15 20.64 0.85
N GLY A 22 3.30 19.99 0.95
CA GLY A 22 4.27 20.28 2.01
C GLY A 22 3.68 19.92 3.38
N SER A 23 3.71 20.83 4.35
CA SER A 23 3.10 20.61 5.67
C SER A 23 1.60 20.94 5.74
N GLN A 24 0.93 21.14 4.60
CA GLN A 24 -0.51 21.41 4.53
C GLN A 24 -1.27 20.20 4.01
N ILE A 25 -2.42 19.91 4.61
CA ILE A 25 -3.38 18.92 4.10
C ILE A 25 -4.34 19.65 3.15
N THR A 26 -4.37 19.26 1.88
CA THR A 26 -5.27 19.85 0.88
C THR A 26 -6.57 19.08 0.70
N ASN A 27 -6.60 17.81 1.08
CA ASN A 27 -7.80 16.98 1.06
C ASN A 27 -7.71 15.85 2.09
N VAL A 28 -8.87 15.39 2.58
CA VAL A 28 -9.00 14.19 3.42
C VAL A 28 -10.10 13.32 2.82
N GLN A 29 -9.76 12.08 2.48
CA GLN A 29 -10.65 11.22 1.72
C GLN A 29 -10.48 9.74 2.12
N PRO A 30 -11.53 8.90 2.03
CA PRO A 30 -11.37 7.47 2.26
C PRO A 30 -10.51 6.85 1.16
N VAL A 31 -9.74 5.81 1.51
CA VAL A 31 -9.19 4.93 0.48
C VAL A 31 -10.33 4.11 -0.11
N THR A 32 -10.40 4.02 -1.44
CA THR A 32 -11.50 3.36 -2.14
C THR A 32 -11.03 2.31 -3.14
N SER A 33 -11.88 1.31 -3.41
CA SER A 33 -11.73 0.37 -4.52
C SER A 33 -13.06 0.30 -5.27
N GLY A 34 -13.04 0.54 -6.59
CA GLY A 34 -14.26 0.65 -7.39
C GLY A 34 -15.24 1.72 -6.87
N GLY A 35 -14.72 2.79 -6.24
CA GLY A 35 -15.51 3.87 -5.64
C GLY A 35 -16.07 3.59 -4.24
N ASN A 36 -15.84 2.41 -3.67
CA ASN A 36 -16.30 2.04 -2.33
C ASN A 36 -15.17 2.15 -1.32
N ALA A 37 -15.44 2.72 -0.15
CA ALA A 37 -14.46 2.80 0.92
C ALA A 37 -14.01 1.40 1.36
N VAL A 38 -12.70 1.24 1.56
CA VAL A 38 -12.12 -0.03 2.00
C VAL A 38 -11.79 -0.01 3.49
N SER A 39 -11.94 -1.16 4.13
CA SER A 39 -11.36 -1.45 5.44
C SER A 39 -10.43 -2.64 5.26
N LEU A 40 -9.23 -2.53 5.81
CA LEU A 40 -8.27 -3.62 5.87
C LEU A 40 -8.16 -4.05 7.33
N ASP A 41 -8.14 -5.34 7.63
CA ASP A 41 -8.04 -5.82 9.01
C ASP A 41 -6.61 -5.72 9.57
N LEU A 42 -6.48 -5.50 10.88
CA LEU A 42 -5.20 -5.18 11.54
C LEU A 42 -4.13 -6.29 11.44
N SER A 43 -4.45 -7.48 10.92
CA SER A 43 -3.44 -8.50 10.65
C SER A 43 -2.52 -8.12 9.49
N TRP A 44 -2.94 -7.19 8.62
CA TRP A 44 -2.10 -6.64 7.56
C TRP A 44 -1.31 -5.44 8.02
N GLN A 45 -0.03 -5.40 7.68
CA GLN A 45 0.90 -4.31 7.96
C GLN A 45 1.56 -3.86 6.66
N ILE A 46 1.93 -2.58 6.58
CA ILE A 46 2.70 -2.07 5.46
C ILE A 46 4.10 -2.70 5.54
N ALA A 47 4.46 -3.46 4.52
CA ALA A 47 5.82 -3.95 4.34
C ALA A 47 6.67 -2.91 3.61
N GLN A 48 6.16 -2.31 2.54
CA GLN A 48 6.89 -1.32 1.77
C GLN A 48 5.95 -0.42 0.95
N ILE A 49 6.44 0.76 0.57
CA ILE A 49 5.79 1.64 -0.40
C ILE A 49 6.78 1.88 -1.53
N GLY A 50 6.32 1.84 -2.78
CA GLY A 50 7.14 2.10 -3.95
C GLY A 50 6.42 1.81 -5.26
N ASP A 51 6.98 2.27 -6.38
CA ASP A 51 6.48 1.96 -7.72
C ASP A 51 7.03 0.58 -8.16
N PHE A 52 6.21 -0.46 -8.02
CA PHE A 52 6.59 -1.85 -8.33
C PHE A 52 6.22 -2.28 -9.76
N ASP A 53 5.35 -1.52 -10.45
CA ASP A 53 4.90 -1.81 -11.81
C ASP A 53 5.45 -0.83 -12.87
N GLY A 54 6.15 0.22 -12.44
CA GLY A 54 6.84 1.20 -13.28
C GLY A 54 5.91 2.24 -13.89
N ASN A 55 4.71 2.42 -13.36
CA ASN A 55 3.70 3.31 -13.95
C ASN A 55 3.81 4.78 -13.47
N GLY A 56 4.74 5.07 -12.55
CA GLY A 56 4.97 6.41 -11.98
C GLY A 56 4.08 6.77 -10.79
N THR A 57 3.25 5.84 -10.29
CA THR A 57 2.48 5.98 -9.04
C THR A 57 2.98 4.99 -7.98
N SER A 58 2.79 5.35 -6.71
CA SER A 58 3.21 4.48 -5.61
C SER A 58 2.24 3.32 -5.46
N SER A 59 2.78 2.12 -5.30
CA SER A 59 2.07 0.98 -4.73
C SER A 59 2.34 0.82 -3.23
N ILE A 60 1.45 0.11 -2.54
CA ILE A 60 1.61 -0.29 -1.14
C ILE A 60 1.70 -1.81 -1.09
N LEU A 61 2.85 -2.31 -0.65
CA LEU A 61 3.06 -3.72 -0.37
C LEU A 61 2.60 -4.02 1.05
N TRP A 62 1.49 -4.76 1.16
CA TRP A 62 0.95 -5.24 2.42
C TRP A 62 1.45 -6.65 2.73
N ARG A 63 1.59 -6.93 4.03
CA ARG A 63 1.90 -8.26 4.52
C ARG A 63 1.02 -8.63 5.71
N SER A 64 0.39 -9.80 5.66
CA SER A 64 -0.41 -10.32 6.77
C SER A 64 0.47 -10.99 7.84
N THR A 65 -0.06 -11.19 9.04
CA THR A 65 0.60 -11.99 10.09
C THR A 65 0.80 -13.45 9.70
N SER A 66 0.02 -13.98 8.75
CA SER A 66 0.23 -15.31 8.17
C SER A 66 1.32 -15.35 7.09
N GLY A 67 1.89 -14.20 6.74
CA GLY A 67 2.96 -14.07 5.74
C GLY A 67 2.47 -13.89 4.30
N ALA A 68 1.16 -13.83 4.06
CA ALA A 68 0.62 -13.49 2.74
C ALA A 68 1.01 -12.06 2.37
N MET A 69 1.21 -11.81 1.08
CA MET A 69 1.62 -10.51 0.56
C MET A 69 0.67 -10.05 -0.54
N GLU A 70 0.27 -8.79 -0.48
CA GLU A 70 -0.54 -8.13 -1.50
C GLU A 70 0.10 -6.83 -1.93
N ASP A 71 0.13 -6.60 -3.24
CA ASP A 71 0.52 -5.35 -3.85
C ASP A 71 -0.74 -4.55 -4.21
N TRP A 72 -0.90 -3.38 -3.59
CA TRP A 72 -1.96 -2.44 -3.91
C TRP A 72 -1.39 -1.30 -4.74
N SER A 73 -1.61 -1.33 -6.04
CA SER A 73 -1.33 -0.20 -6.93
C SER A 73 -2.31 0.94 -6.64
N MET A 74 -1.79 2.16 -6.44
CA MET A 74 -2.60 3.31 -6.03
C MET A 74 -2.66 4.37 -7.14
N ASN A 75 -3.82 5.02 -7.26
CA ASN A 75 -4.01 6.26 -8.00
C ASN A 75 -4.62 7.28 -7.04
N GLY A 76 -3.76 8.01 -6.32
CA GLY A 76 -4.15 8.79 -5.15
C GLY A 76 -4.77 7.88 -4.08
N ALA A 77 -5.95 8.26 -3.57
CA ALA A 77 -6.69 7.45 -2.61
C ALA A 77 -7.48 6.28 -3.22
N GLN A 78 -7.36 6.01 -4.53
CA GLN A 78 -8.01 4.87 -5.15
C GLN A 78 -7.03 3.71 -5.30
N ILE A 79 -7.45 2.52 -4.90
CA ILE A 79 -6.77 1.26 -5.22
C ILE A 79 -7.11 0.96 -6.68
N ALA A 80 -6.13 1.11 -7.57
CA ALA A 80 -6.28 0.81 -8.99
C ALA A 80 -6.35 -0.71 -9.22
N ALA A 81 -5.53 -1.47 -8.50
CA ALA A 81 -5.56 -2.92 -8.45
C ALA A 81 -4.94 -3.43 -7.14
N ALA A 82 -5.47 -4.55 -6.64
CA ALA A 82 -4.91 -5.32 -5.54
C ALA A 82 -4.56 -6.72 -6.06
N SER A 83 -3.29 -7.10 -5.97
CA SER A 83 -2.78 -8.37 -6.52
C SER A 83 -1.98 -9.13 -5.48
N GLN A 84 -2.17 -10.45 -5.40
CA GLN A 84 -1.31 -11.30 -4.58
C GLN A 84 0.10 -11.34 -5.18
N VAL A 85 1.11 -11.15 -4.33
CA VAL A 85 2.50 -11.28 -4.78
C VAL A 85 2.83 -12.76 -4.96
N THR A 86 3.36 -13.11 -6.13
CA THR A 86 3.70 -14.50 -6.46
C THR A 86 5.14 -14.63 -6.95
N PHE A 87 5.70 -15.81 -6.76
CA PHE A 87 6.93 -16.27 -7.39
C PHE A 87 6.60 -17.53 -8.19
N GLN A 88 6.79 -17.46 -9.52
CA GLN A 88 6.46 -18.57 -10.44
C GLN A 88 5.00 -19.06 -10.31
N GLY A 89 4.07 -18.13 -10.05
CA GLY A 89 2.64 -18.45 -9.90
C GLY A 89 2.24 -18.98 -8.53
N HIS A 90 3.17 -19.12 -7.59
CA HIS A 90 2.88 -19.49 -6.20
C HIS A 90 2.94 -18.27 -5.28
N PRO A 91 2.09 -18.18 -4.23
CA PRO A 91 2.14 -17.08 -3.27
C PRO A 91 3.53 -16.91 -2.67
N ALA A 92 4.06 -15.68 -2.71
CA ALA A 92 5.30 -15.34 -2.04
C ALA A 92 5.02 -15.14 -0.54
N THR A 93 5.60 -15.98 0.30
CA THR A 93 5.40 -15.96 1.77
C THR A 93 6.72 -15.96 2.52
N PRO A 94 7.47 -14.84 2.52
CA PRO A 94 8.66 -14.72 3.36
C PRO A 94 8.33 -15.10 4.83
N PRO A 95 9.20 -15.81 5.56
CA PRO A 95 8.95 -16.13 6.95
C PRO A 95 8.84 -14.87 7.82
N SER A 96 8.03 -14.89 8.88
CA SER A 96 7.79 -13.73 9.75
C SER A 96 9.04 -13.15 10.42
N SER A 97 10.14 -13.92 10.46
CA SER A 97 11.45 -13.45 10.92
C SER A 97 12.15 -12.47 9.97
N TRP A 98 11.69 -12.34 8.73
CA TRP A 98 12.24 -11.41 7.74
C TRP A 98 11.46 -10.10 7.73
N THR A 99 12.16 -8.99 7.53
CA THR A 99 11.56 -7.66 7.28
C THR A 99 12.11 -7.08 5.99
N THR A 100 11.33 -6.21 5.36
CA THR A 100 11.82 -5.30 4.31
C THR A 100 12.81 -4.31 4.93
N LEU A 101 13.90 -4.00 4.23
CA LEU A 101 14.90 -3.03 4.67
C LEU A 101 14.89 -1.77 3.80
N ALA A 102 14.96 -1.96 2.49
CA ALA A 102 14.81 -0.92 1.48
C ALA A 102 14.65 -1.60 0.11
N LYS A 103 14.17 -0.84 -0.88
CA LYS A 103 14.45 -1.17 -2.28
C LYS A 103 15.94 -0.88 -2.54
N PRO A 104 16.77 -1.88 -2.90
CA PRO A 104 18.06 -1.59 -3.50
C PRO A 104 17.77 -0.73 -4.72
N THR A 105 18.33 0.48 -4.81
CA THR A 105 18.07 1.39 -5.93
C THR A 105 18.37 0.67 -7.23
N ASP A 106 17.37 0.54 -8.11
CA ASP A 106 17.62 0.15 -9.50
C ASP A 106 18.44 1.28 -10.14
N VAL A 107 19.54 0.90 -10.80
CA VAL A 107 20.37 1.79 -11.62
C VAL A 107 19.75 1.92 -13.00
#